data_AF-A0A0M3JY88-F1
#
_entry.id   AF-A0A0M3JY88-F1
#
_cell.length_a   1.000
_cell.length_b   1.000
_cell.length_c   1.000
_cell.angle_alpha   90.00
_cell.angle_beta   90.00
_cell.angle_gamma   90.00
#
_symmetry.space_group_name_H-M   'P 1'
#
loop_
_entity.id
_entity.type
_entity.pdbx_description
1 polymer ?
#
loop_
_entity_poly.entity_id
_entity_poly.type
_entity_poly.pdbx_seq_one_letter_code
_entity_poly.pdbx_strand_id
1 'polypeptide(L)'
;MIERNNLRKSRITESLLDAKERLEEEFSERNATSLLQKQKQLQRNINANNKIIPPLASSHPGRTVIILSDSTINTPIGIEISPVYDPANSSRLLAVEIRHIDDEGRIALDGRIRCGDRLTEINERPVYQMSISRARAYLHELQSSPHPTFTVDRPIESFLCAGESVLRPNQSVLSYCNQSTHSQIII
;
A
#
# COMPACT_ATOMS: atom_id res chain seq x y z
N MET A 1 -10.76 56.87 -75.99
CA MET A 1 -11.20 57.31 -74.65
C MET A 1 -11.79 56.11 -73.93
N ILE A 2 -11.44 55.96 -72.65
CA ILE A 2 -11.94 54.99 -71.63
C ILE A 2 -11.14 53.68 -71.49
N GLU A 3 -10.12 53.86 -70.65
CA GLU A 3 -9.36 52.96 -69.77
C GLU A 3 -10.25 52.23 -68.74
N ARG A 4 -9.83 51.05 -68.24
CA ARG A 4 -9.81 50.69 -66.79
C ARG A 4 -9.37 49.23 -66.51
N ASN A 5 -8.14 49.15 -65.99
CA ASN A 5 -7.72 48.46 -64.77
C ASN A 5 -7.99 46.95 -64.56
N ASN A 6 -6.91 46.19 -64.72
CA ASN A 6 -6.22 45.43 -63.65
C ASN A 6 -6.91 45.31 -62.27
N LEU A 7 -6.71 44.14 -61.66
CA LEU A 7 -6.79 43.79 -60.21
C LEU A 7 -8.05 43.02 -59.75
N ARG A 8 -7.88 41.69 -59.62
CA ARG A 8 -7.81 40.96 -58.33
C ARG A 8 -8.02 39.46 -58.58
N LYS A 9 -6.94 38.75 -58.92
CA LYS A 9 -6.88 37.30 -58.67
C LYS A 9 -7.07 37.11 -57.16
N SER A 10 -8.04 36.28 -56.82
CA SER A 10 -8.56 35.98 -55.48
C SER A 10 -7.47 35.79 -54.43
N ARG A 11 -7.28 36.79 -53.57
CA ARG A 11 -6.34 36.82 -52.44
C ARG A 11 -7.02 36.45 -51.11
N ILE A 12 -8.19 35.82 -51.19
CA ILE A 12 -9.09 35.53 -50.06
C ILE A 12 -8.96 34.05 -49.61
N THR A 13 -8.31 33.19 -50.41
CA THR A 13 -8.16 31.77 -50.08
C THR A 13 -7.03 31.49 -49.10
N GLU A 14 -5.92 32.23 -49.18
CA GLU A 14 -4.73 31.97 -48.35
C GLU A 14 -4.98 32.30 -46.87
N SER A 15 -5.59 33.46 -46.58
CA SER A 15 -5.93 33.83 -45.20
C SER A 15 -6.94 32.88 -44.55
N LEU A 16 -7.79 32.24 -45.35
CA LEU A 16 -8.79 31.29 -44.85
C LEU A 16 -8.18 29.90 -44.61
N LEU A 17 -7.25 29.48 -45.47
CA LEU A 17 -6.45 28.26 -45.32
C LEU A 17 -5.54 28.35 -44.11
N ASP A 18 -4.84 29.46 -43.95
CA ASP A 18 -3.94 29.72 -42.82
C ASP A 18 -4.71 29.79 -41.49
N ALA A 19 -5.92 30.36 -41.49
CA ALA A 19 -6.80 30.35 -40.32
C ALA A 19 -7.34 28.96 -39.97
N LYS A 20 -7.60 28.11 -40.98
CA LYS A 20 -8.04 26.72 -40.78
C LYS A 20 -6.91 25.86 -40.20
N GLU A 21 -5.71 26.00 -40.74
CA GLU A 21 -4.51 25.28 -40.29
C GLU A 21 -4.18 25.62 -38.83
N ARG A 22 -4.18 26.91 -38.46
CA ARG A 22 -3.96 27.34 -37.07
C ARG A 22 -4.99 26.80 -36.09
N LEU A 23 -6.26 26.72 -36.49
CA LEU A 23 -7.31 26.16 -35.64
C LEU A 23 -7.20 24.63 -35.48
N GLU A 24 -6.83 23.91 -36.54
CA GLU A 24 -6.57 22.46 -36.48
C GLU A 24 -5.32 22.12 -35.65
N GLU A 25 -4.27 22.96 -35.72
CA GLU A 25 -3.11 22.88 -34.84
C GLU A 25 -3.50 23.15 -33.38
N GLU A 26 -4.25 24.21 -33.09
CA GLU A 26 -4.65 24.54 -31.72
C GLU A 26 -5.57 23.47 -31.11
N PHE A 27 -6.45 22.87 -31.91
CA PHE A 27 -7.30 21.75 -31.47
C PHE A 27 -6.48 20.47 -31.22
N SER A 28 -5.49 20.21 -32.06
CA SER A 28 -4.56 19.08 -31.91
C SER A 28 -3.63 19.26 -30.71
N GLU A 29 -3.14 20.47 -30.46
CA GLU A 29 -2.30 20.81 -29.32
C GLU A 29 -3.06 20.70 -27.99
N ARG A 30 -4.30 21.21 -27.93
CA ARG A 30 -5.17 21.07 -26.74
C ARG A 30 -5.51 19.60 -26.46
N ASN A 31 -5.77 18.80 -27.51
CA ASN A 31 -6.00 17.37 -27.35
C ASN A 31 -4.74 16.62 -26.89
N ALA A 32 -3.58 16.91 -27.50
CA ALA A 32 -2.31 16.32 -27.13
C ALA A 32 -1.93 16.66 -25.69
N THR A 33 -2.07 17.92 -25.26
CA THR A 33 -1.83 18.34 -23.87
C THR A 33 -2.76 17.65 -22.88
N SER A 34 -4.05 17.50 -23.20
CA SER A 34 -4.98 16.76 -22.33
C SER A 34 -4.61 15.27 -22.21
N LEU A 35 -4.19 14.63 -23.31
CA LEU A 35 -3.77 13.24 -23.33
C LEU A 35 -2.45 13.05 -22.57
N LEU A 36 -1.46 13.91 -22.79
CA LEU A 36 -0.20 13.93 -22.05
C LEU A 36 -0.45 14.15 -20.54
N GLN A 37 -1.38 15.03 -20.18
CA GLN A 37 -1.74 15.27 -18.78
C GLN A 37 -2.43 14.04 -18.15
N LYS A 38 -3.37 13.41 -18.87
CA LYS A 38 -4.04 12.17 -18.43
C LYS A 38 -3.07 10.99 -18.34
N GLN A 39 -2.12 10.89 -19.27
CA GLN A 39 -1.06 9.87 -19.29
C GLN A 39 -0.06 10.10 -18.15
N LYS A 40 0.32 11.35 -17.86
CA LYS A 40 1.13 11.70 -16.67
C LYS A 40 0.41 11.42 -15.36
N GLN A 41 -0.91 11.57 -15.29
CA GLN A 41 -1.71 11.19 -14.11
C GLN A 41 -1.74 9.67 -13.93
N LEU A 42 -1.97 8.90 -15.00
CA LEU A 42 -1.95 7.43 -14.97
C LEU A 42 -0.57 6.88 -14.59
N GLN A 43 0.52 7.44 -15.13
CA GLN A 43 1.89 7.05 -14.77
C GLN A 43 2.23 7.40 -13.31
N ARG A 44 1.74 8.53 -12.78
CA ARG A 44 1.86 8.84 -11.35
C ARG A 44 1.16 7.79 -10.48
N ASN A 45 -0.04 7.37 -10.86
CA ASN A 45 -0.76 6.33 -10.12
C ASN A 45 -0.06 4.96 -10.17
N ILE A 46 0.56 4.59 -11.29
CA ILE A 46 1.34 3.34 -11.40
C ILE A 46 2.60 3.40 -10.52
N ASN A 47 3.29 4.54 -10.47
CA ASN A 47 4.51 4.69 -9.69
C ASN A 47 4.29 4.81 -8.18
N ALA A 48 3.15 5.35 -7.73
CA ALA A 48 2.76 5.39 -6.32
C ALA A 48 2.53 3.98 -5.75
N ASN A 49 1.95 3.08 -6.54
CA ASN A 49 1.71 1.69 -6.14
C ASN A 49 2.99 0.83 -6.16
N ASN A 50 4.03 1.24 -6.89
CA ASN A 50 5.30 0.51 -6.99
C ASN A 50 6.33 0.83 -5.89
N LYS A 51 5.99 1.68 -4.91
CA LYS A 51 6.89 2.03 -3.79
C LYS A 51 6.74 1.13 -2.55
N ILE A 52 5.90 0.09 -2.60
CA ILE A 52 5.77 -0.86 -1.49
C ILE A 52 7.00 -1.77 -1.50
N ILE A 53 7.79 -1.71 -0.42
CA ILE A 53 8.97 -2.55 -0.25
C ILE A 53 8.50 -3.99 0.02
N PRO A 54 8.99 -5.01 -0.70
CA PRO A 54 8.52 -6.39 -0.53
C PRO A 54 8.73 -6.89 0.91
N PRO A 55 7.84 -7.77 1.41
CA PRO A 55 8.06 -8.41 2.71
C PRO A 55 9.35 -9.23 2.69
N LEU A 56 10.10 -9.21 3.79
CA LEU A 56 11.36 -9.93 3.92
C LEU A 56 11.24 -11.05 4.94
N ALA A 57 11.90 -12.17 4.70
CA ALA A 57 12.01 -13.22 5.70
C ALA A 57 12.86 -12.71 6.88
N SER A 58 12.38 -12.91 8.11
CA SER A 58 13.21 -12.64 9.29
C SER A 58 14.19 -13.79 9.53
N SER A 59 15.15 -13.61 10.44
CA SER A 59 16.06 -14.68 10.88
C SER A 59 15.35 -15.88 11.51
N HIS A 60 14.08 -15.72 11.92
CA HIS A 60 13.28 -16.78 12.53
C HIS A 60 12.22 -17.31 11.55
N PRO A 61 12.10 -18.64 11.40
CA PRO A 61 11.02 -19.22 10.60
C PRO A 61 9.66 -18.84 11.21
N GLY A 62 8.72 -18.46 10.36
CA GLY A 62 7.38 -18.02 10.79
C GLY A 62 7.24 -16.53 11.10
N ARG A 63 8.30 -15.74 10.94
CA ARG A 63 8.27 -14.28 11.11
C ARG A 63 8.67 -13.54 9.84
N THR A 64 8.02 -12.41 9.61
CA THR A 64 8.19 -11.59 8.40
C THR A 64 8.46 -10.15 8.78
N VAL A 65 9.46 -9.55 8.13
CA VAL A 65 9.79 -8.13 8.29
C VAL A 65 9.02 -7.32 7.24
N ILE A 66 8.29 -6.33 7.71
CA ILE A 66 7.53 -5.37 6.93
C ILE A 66 8.21 -4.01 7.05
N ILE A 67 8.54 -3.41 5.91
CA ILE A 67 9.14 -2.09 5.83
C ILE A 67 8.14 -1.17 5.15
N LEU A 68 7.73 -0.09 5.83
CA LEU A 68 6.81 0.89 5.25
C LEU A 68 7.58 1.87 4.35
N SER A 69 6.96 2.29 3.25
CA SER A 69 7.57 3.21 2.28
C SER A 69 7.68 4.64 2.82
N ASP A 70 8.62 5.42 2.31
CA ASP A 70 8.82 6.84 2.64
C ASP A 70 7.64 7.76 2.27
N SER A 71 6.68 7.27 1.50
CA SER A 71 5.63 8.07 0.87
C SER A 71 4.57 8.57 1.87
N THR A 72 4.58 8.00 3.07
CA THR A 72 3.64 8.27 4.17
C THR A 72 4.38 8.73 5.42
N ILE A 73 5.53 9.41 5.25
CA ILE A 73 6.24 10.05 6.36
C ILE A 73 5.40 11.19 6.95
N ASN A 74 5.50 11.40 8.26
CA ASN A 74 4.67 12.34 9.05
C ASN A 74 3.18 11.96 9.13
N THR A 75 2.78 10.81 8.57
CA THR A 75 1.49 10.19 8.84
C THR A 75 1.59 9.38 10.14
N PRO A 76 0.61 9.45 11.05
CA PRO A 76 0.57 8.60 12.22
C PRO A 76 0.64 7.12 11.84
N ILE A 77 1.27 6.28 12.68
CA ILE A 77 1.30 4.82 12.44
C ILE A 77 -0.13 4.24 12.40
N GLY A 78 -1.02 4.77 13.26
CA GLY A 78 -2.46 4.48 13.25
C GLY A 78 -2.80 3.06 13.68
N ILE A 79 -2.24 2.61 14.81
CA ILE A 79 -2.57 1.31 15.39
C ILE A 79 -2.77 1.40 16.89
N GLU A 80 -3.72 0.62 17.40
CA GLU A 80 -3.86 0.35 18.83
C GLU A 80 -3.31 -1.04 19.15
N ILE A 81 -2.54 -1.11 20.23
CA ILE A 81 -1.87 -2.35 20.64
C ILE A 81 -2.26 -2.81 22.05
N SER A 82 -2.31 -4.13 22.22
CA SER A 82 -2.42 -4.82 23.51
C SER A 82 -1.18 -5.64 23.82
N PRO A 83 -0.76 -5.73 25.08
CA PRO A 83 0.38 -6.55 25.47
C PRO A 83 0.05 -8.04 25.35
N VAL A 84 1.00 -8.82 24.83
CA VAL A 84 1.00 -10.28 24.92
C VAL A 84 2.19 -10.66 25.79
N TYR A 85 1.94 -11.26 26.95
CA TYR A 85 2.99 -11.64 27.90
C TYR A 85 3.55 -13.03 27.60
N ASP A 86 4.80 -13.26 28.01
CA ASP A 86 5.44 -14.57 27.93
C ASP A 86 4.73 -15.55 28.89
N PRO A 87 4.28 -16.73 28.42
CA PRO A 87 3.69 -17.75 29.28
C PRO A 87 4.60 -18.21 30.43
N ALA A 88 5.92 -18.19 30.25
CA ALA A 88 6.89 -18.56 31.29
C ALA A 88 7.20 -17.39 32.23
N ASN A 89 6.95 -16.14 31.81
CA ASN A 89 7.20 -14.95 32.61
C ASN A 89 6.18 -13.85 32.31
N SER A 90 5.12 -13.81 33.11
CA SER A 90 4.01 -12.86 32.96
C SER A 90 4.38 -11.39 33.14
N SER A 91 5.60 -11.07 33.61
CA SER A 91 6.09 -9.70 33.72
C SER A 91 6.73 -9.18 32.42
N ARG A 92 7.09 -10.07 31.50
CA ARG A 92 7.79 -9.73 30.25
C ARG A 92 6.83 -9.80 29.08
N LEU A 93 6.92 -8.80 28.20
CA LEU A 93 6.25 -8.89 26.90
C LEU A 93 6.89 -10.03 26.10
N LEU A 94 6.07 -10.75 25.35
CA LEU A 94 6.47 -11.64 24.27
C LEU A 94 6.30 -10.91 22.93
N ALA A 95 5.17 -10.23 22.77
CA ALA A 95 4.80 -9.47 21.59
C ALA A 95 3.79 -8.37 21.96
N VAL A 96 3.44 -7.53 20.98
CA VAL A 96 2.25 -6.67 21.04
C VAL A 96 1.28 -7.08 19.95
N GLU A 97 0.01 -7.25 20.30
CA GLU A 97 -1.04 -7.62 19.35
C GLU A 97 -1.79 -6.37 18.89
N ILE A 98 -2.05 -6.29 17.59
CA ILE A 98 -2.79 -5.19 16.98
C ILE A 98 -4.28 -5.39 17.21
N ARG A 99 -4.90 -4.44 17.91
CA ARG A 99 -6.33 -4.46 18.24
C ARG A 99 -7.17 -3.67 17.26
N HIS A 100 -6.65 -2.54 16.83
CA HIS A 100 -7.31 -1.61 15.91
C HIS A 100 -6.27 -1.03 14.95
N ILE A 101 -6.71 -0.73 13.74
CA ILE A 101 -5.93 -0.01 12.73
C ILE A 101 -6.80 1.15 12.27
N ASP A 102 -6.26 2.36 12.31
CA ASP A 102 -6.93 3.56 11.82
C ASP A 102 -6.80 3.62 10.31
N ASP A 103 -7.90 3.85 9.58
CA ASP A 103 -7.94 3.82 8.11
C ASP A 103 -7.01 4.86 7.45
N GLU A 104 -6.80 6.01 8.12
CA GLU A 104 -5.90 7.09 7.69
C GLU A 104 -4.45 6.84 8.15
N GLY A 105 -4.21 5.77 8.89
CA GLY A 105 -2.93 5.40 9.46
C GLY A 105 -1.98 4.81 8.43
N ARG A 106 -0.69 4.98 8.68
CA ARG A 106 0.38 4.45 7.83
C ARG A 106 0.28 2.93 7.61
N ILE A 107 -0.14 2.22 8.64
CA ILE A 107 -0.32 0.76 8.60
C ILE A 107 -1.51 0.38 7.70
N ALA A 108 -2.63 1.13 7.77
CA ALA A 108 -3.78 0.90 6.88
C ALA A 108 -3.43 1.16 5.41
N LEU A 109 -2.70 2.26 5.14
CA LEU A 109 -2.29 2.62 3.77
C LEU A 109 -1.36 1.57 3.14
N ASP A 110 -0.53 0.90 3.94
CA ASP A 110 0.31 -0.21 3.48
C ASP A 110 -0.49 -1.52 3.30
N GLY A 111 -1.50 -1.76 4.15
CA GLY A 111 -2.50 -2.82 4.00
C GLY A 111 -2.02 -4.25 4.29
N ARG A 112 -0.71 -4.49 4.48
CA ARG A 112 -0.16 -5.83 4.73
C ARG A 112 -0.38 -6.31 6.16
N ILE A 113 -0.32 -5.41 7.12
CA ILE A 113 -0.48 -5.70 8.56
C ILE A 113 -1.96 -5.56 8.91
N ARG A 114 -2.48 -6.50 9.72
CA ARG A 114 -3.90 -6.63 10.05
C ARG A 114 -4.14 -6.73 11.56
N CYS A 115 -5.37 -6.43 12.00
CA CYS A 115 -5.80 -6.72 13.36
C CYS A 115 -5.60 -8.21 13.70
N GLY A 116 -5.13 -8.49 14.92
CA GLY A 116 -4.74 -9.81 15.38
C GLY A 116 -3.29 -10.19 15.07
N ASP A 117 -2.59 -9.44 14.21
CA ASP A 117 -1.16 -9.67 13.99
C ASP A 117 -0.36 -9.30 15.25
N ARG A 118 0.71 -10.06 15.50
CA ARG A 118 1.59 -9.90 16.66
C ARG A 118 2.94 -9.39 16.21
N LEU A 119 3.38 -8.27 16.79
CA LEU A 119 4.68 -7.68 16.51
C LEU A 119 5.68 -8.12 17.56
N THR A 120 6.79 -8.71 17.10
CA THR A 120 7.89 -9.17 17.97
C THR A 120 9.05 -8.19 18.00
N GLU A 121 9.17 -7.34 16.98
CA GLU A 121 10.19 -6.28 16.89
C GLU A 121 9.59 -5.03 16.25
N ILE A 122 10.06 -3.86 16.72
CA ILE A 122 9.68 -2.54 16.23
C ILE A 122 10.97 -1.78 15.95
N ASN A 123 11.24 -1.42 14.70
CA ASN A 123 12.49 -0.80 14.26
C ASN A 123 13.73 -1.57 14.73
N GLU A 124 13.76 -2.88 14.46
CA GLU A 124 14.84 -3.81 14.85
C GLU A 124 15.03 -3.97 16.38
N ARG A 125 14.18 -3.35 17.19
CA ARG A 125 14.22 -3.46 18.64
C ARG A 125 13.24 -4.54 19.11
N PRO A 126 13.70 -5.55 19.86
CA PRO A 126 12.83 -6.62 20.35
C PRO A 126 11.81 -6.11 21.37
N VAL A 127 10.55 -6.45 21.13
CA VAL A 127 9.42 -6.08 22.02
C VAL A 127 9.59 -6.72 23.40
N TYR A 128 10.18 -7.91 23.49
CA TYR A 128 10.35 -8.63 24.76
C TYR A 128 11.31 -7.94 25.76
N GLN A 129 12.01 -6.90 25.33
CA GLN A 129 12.89 -6.07 26.15
C GLN A 129 12.24 -4.71 26.50
N MET A 130 10.96 -4.52 26.18
CA MET A 130 10.24 -3.27 26.38
C MET A 130 9.10 -3.41 27.39
N SER A 131 8.71 -2.29 28.00
CA SER A 131 7.41 -2.16 28.64
C SER A 131 6.35 -1.75 27.60
N ILE A 132 5.08 -1.98 27.90
CA ILE A 132 3.98 -1.59 27.00
C ILE A 132 3.96 -0.07 26.74
N SER A 133 4.25 0.73 27.77
CA SER A 133 4.35 2.19 27.63
C SER A 133 5.50 2.59 26.70
N ARG A 134 6.64 1.89 26.77
CA ARG A 134 7.78 2.14 25.88
C ARG A 134 7.47 1.76 24.44
N ALA A 135 6.78 0.65 24.21
CA ALA A 135 6.34 0.25 22.87
C ALA A 135 5.42 1.32 22.25
N ARG A 136 4.45 1.84 23.02
CA ARG A 136 3.55 2.92 22.58
C ARG A 136 4.30 4.21 22.24
N ALA A 137 5.24 4.62 23.10
CA ALA A 137 6.07 5.79 22.84
C ALA A 137 6.88 5.63 21.54
N TYR A 138 7.48 4.46 21.31
CA TYR A 138 8.19 4.19 20.06
C TYR A 138 7.29 4.24 18.84
N LEU A 139 6.10 3.63 18.88
CA LEU A 139 5.15 3.72 17.77
C LEU A 139 4.80 5.18 17.42
N HIS A 140 4.68 6.05 18.42
CA HIS A 140 4.47 7.48 18.20
C HIS A 140 5.70 8.16 17.57
N GLU A 141 6.92 7.81 17.99
CA GLU A 141 8.15 8.34 17.38
C GLU A 141 8.33 7.87 15.93
N LEU A 142 7.83 6.69 15.55
CA LEU A 142 7.97 6.14 14.20
C LEU A 142 7.26 6.94 13.11
N GLN A 143 6.33 7.83 13.45
CA GLN A 143 5.64 8.68 12.47
C GLN A 143 6.60 9.56 11.65
N SER A 144 7.74 9.96 12.24
CA SER A 144 8.77 10.76 11.57
C SER A 144 9.86 9.90 10.91
N SER A 145 9.81 8.57 11.06
CA SER A 145 10.75 7.67 10.42
C SER A 145 10.41 7.47 8.94
N PRO A 146 11.37 7.60 8.01
CA PRO A 146 11.10 7.36 6.59
C PRO A 146 10.79 5.89 6.29
N HIS A 147 11.42 4.95 6.99
CA HIS A 147 11.27 3.51 6.74
C HIS A 147 11.12 2.73 8.04
N PRO A 148 9.98 2.84 8.75
CA PRO A 148 9.76 2.07 9.95
C PRO A 148 9.65 0.58 9.58
N THR A 149 10.28 -0.26 10.41
CA THR A 149 10.29 -1.71 10.23
C THR A 149 9.52 -2.40 11.35
N PHE A 150 8.81 -3.46 11.00
CA PHE A 150 8.03 -4.27 11.91
C PHE A 150 8.27 -5.74 11.63
N THR A 151 8.60 -6.52 12.67
CA THR A 151 8.67 -7.98 12.55
C THR A 151 7.37 -8.58 13.05
N VAL A 152 6.61 -9.18 12.15
CA VAL A 152 5.30 -9.79 12.40
C VAL A 152 5.46 -11.29 12.59
N ASP A 153 4.81 -11.85 13.62
CA ASP A 153 4.74 -13.30 13.92
C ASP A 153 3.77 -14.02 12.98
N ARG A 154 4.05 -13.91 11.68
CA ARG A 154 3.30 -14.53 10.60
C ARG A 154 4.27 -14.89 9.47
N PRO A 155 4.17 -16.09 8.85
CA PRO A 155 5.07 -16.51 7.78
C PRO A 155 4.91 -15.66 6.53
N ILE A 156 6.00 -15.51 5.76
CA ILE A 156 6.04 -14.64 4.58
C ILE A 156 5.01 -15.03 3.51
N GLU A 157 4.73 -16.33 3.37
CA GLU A 157 3.73 -16.89 2.45
C GLU A 157 2.33 -16.27 2.65
N SER A 158 1.98 -15.93 3.89
CA SER A 158 0.69 -15.30 4.20
C SER A 158 0.51 -13.92 3.59
N PHE A 159 1.62 -13.22 3.29
CA PHE A 159 1.62 -11.89 2.69
C PHE A 159 1.61 -11.96 1.16
N LEU A 160 2.04 -13.08 0.58
CA LEU A 160 2.09 -13.32 -0.85
C LEU A 160 0.75 -13.87 -1.39
N CYS A 161 0.02 -14.61 -0.56
CA CYS A 161 -1.24 -15.28 -0.93
C CYS A 161 -2.45 -14.31 -1.01
N ALA A 162 -2.30 -13.03 -0.66
CA ALA A 162 -3.37 -12.03 -0.73
C ALA A 162 -3.81 -11.68 -2.17
N GLY A 163 -3.06 -12.12 -3.20
CA GLY A 163 -3.36 -11.86 -4.62
C GLY A 163 -4.38 -12.79 -5.29
N GLU A 164 -4.84 -13.87 -4.63
CA GLU A 164 -5.73 -14.89 -5.26
C GLU A 164 -7.21 -14.82 -4.81
N SER A 165 -7.69 -13.68 -4.31
CA SER A 165 -9.09 -13.55 -3.85
C SER A 165 -10.12 -13.14 -4.91
N VAL A 166 -9.81 -13.22 -6.21
CA VAL A 166 -10.78 -12.88 -7.28
C VAL A 166 -11.47 -14.10 -7.92
N LEU A 167 -11.10 -15.34 -7.62
CA LEU A 167 -11.78 -16.52 -8.19
C LEU A 167 -12.03 -17.64 -7.17
N ARG A 168 -12.70 -17.35 -6.05
CA ARG A 168 -13.36 -18.40 -5.26
C ARG A 168 -14.86 -18.15 -5.19
N PRO A 169 -15.69 -18.80 -6.03
CA PRO A 169 -17.12 -18.83 -5.80
C PRO A 169 -17.37 -19.72 -4.58
N ASN A 170 -18.07 -19.15 -3.59
CA ASN A 170 -18.81 -19.81 -2.51
C ASN A 170 -18.47 -21.27 -2.24
N GLN A 171 -17.69 -21.53 -1.19
CA GLN A 171 -17.84 -22.77 -0.42
C GLN A 171 -17.96 -22.44 1.07
N SER A 172 -19.22 -22.55 1.50
CA SER A 172 -19.74 -22.83 2.83
C SER A 172 -18.73 -23.29 3.87
N VAL A 173 -18.76 -22.60 5.01
CA VAL A 173 -18.65 -23.14 6.37
C VAL A 173 -18.67 -24.67 6.45
N LEU A 174 -17.51 -25.27 6.70
CA LEU A 174 -17.43 -26.58 7.32
C LEU A 174 -16.55 -26.51 8.56
N SER A 175 -17.27 -26.52 9.69
CA SER A 175 -16.82 -26.95 11.00
C SER A 175 -15.92 -28.18 10.90
N TYR A 176 -14.69 -28.08 11.41
CA TYR A 176 -13.95 -29.24 11.87
C TYR A 176 -14.11 -29.36 13.38
N CYS A 177 -15.25 -29.92 13.79
CA CYS A 177 -15.26 -30.83 14.92
C CYS A 177 -14.59 -32.13 14.44
N ASN A 178 -13.42 -32.47 14.98
CA ASN A 178 -12.97 -33.86 14.95
C ASN A 178 -12.68 -34.32 16.37
N GLN A 179 -13.63 -35.12 16.85
CA GLN A 179 -13.47 -36.04 17.95
C GLN A 179 -12.58 -37.22 17.52
N SER A 180 -12.09 -37.91 18.54
CA SER A 180 -11.62 -39.31 18.55
C SER A 180 -10.13 -39.51 18.28
N THR A 181 -9.44 -40.09 19.27
CA THR A 181 -9.35 -41.56 19.28
C THR A 181 -9.12 -42.13 20.67
N HIS A 182 -9.85 -43.22 20.88
CA HIS A 182 -9.94 -44.16 21.97
C HIS A 182 -8.60 -44.86 22.27
N SER A 183 -8.19 -44.90 23.54
CA SER A 183 -7.14 -45.80 24.02
C SER A 183 -7.77 -46.93 24.83
N GLN A 184 -7.79 -48.15 24.29
CA GLN A 184 -7.86 -49.37 25.07
C GLN A 184 -6.79 -50.34 24.56
N ILE A 185 -5.83 -50.63 25.44
CA ILE A 185 -4.84 -51.69 25.31
C ILE A 185 -5.38 -52.85 26.14
N ILE A 186 -5.58 -54.00 25.50
CA ILE A 186 -5.82 -55.29 26.16
C ILE A 186 -4.50 -56.08 26.06
N ILE A 187 -3.94 -56.47 27.20
CA ILE A 187 -3.12 -57.67 27.37
C ILE A 187 -3.74 -58.45 28.50
#